data_AF-A0AAF3EEK3-F1
#
_entry.id   AF-A0AAF3EEK3-F1
#
_cell.length_a   1.000
_cell.length_b   1.000
_cell.length_c   1.000
_cell.angle_alpha   90.00
_cell.angle_beta   90.00
_cell.angle_gamma   90.00
#
_symmetry.space_group_name_H-M   'P 1'
#
loop_
_entity.id
_entity.type
_entity.pdbx_description
1 polymer ?
#
loop_
_entity_poly.entity_id
_entity_poly.type
_entity_poly.pdbx_seq_one_letter_code
_entity_poly.pdbx_strand_id
1 'polypeptide(L)'
;MKDRIGHKNENREQLEQKRMTCKFCERMLENAKQYAVTAKSDITSFANNACAQMQKGRTQDQCYELADKKIDELAKFVDHQVIEALWCAELNHC
;
A
#
# COMPACT_ATOMS: atom_id res chain seq x y z
N MET A 1 23.49 24.12 37.08
CA MET A 1 22.79 24.80 35.94
C MET A 1 23.09 24.15 34.57
N LYS A 2 24.14 23.33 34.42
CA LYS A 2 24.46 22.65 33.14
C LYS A 2 23.55 21.43 32.85
N ASP A 3 23.01 20.77 33.86
CA ASP A 3 22.25 19.52 33.70
C ASP A 3 20.84 19.72 33.12
N ARG A 4 20.26 20.91 33.28
CA ARG A 4 18.90 21.23 32.78
C ARG A 4 18.89 21.56 31.27
N ILE A 5 20.06 21.80 30.68
CA ILE A 5 20.22 22.14 29.25
C ILE A 5 20.42 20.86 28.42
N GLY A 6 21.17 19.87 28.93
CA GLY A 6 21.34 18.56 28.28
C GLY A 6 20.01 17.82 28.07
N HIS A 7 19.20 17.74 29.13
CA HIS A 7 17.87 17.10 29.05
C HIS A 7 16.88 17.81 28.11
N LYS A 8 17.03 19.12 27.90
CA LYS A 8 16.19 19.89 26.96
C LYS A 8 16.57 19.63 25.50
N ASN A 9 17.84 19.38 25.21
CA ASN A 9 18.31 19.05 23.86
C ASN A 9 17.93 17.62 23.47
N GLU A 10 18.08 16.65 24.36
CA GLU A 10 17.69 15.25 24.12
C GLU A 10 16.19 15.12 23.82
N ASN A 11 15.33 15.82 24.56
CA ASN A 11 13.88 15.82 24.29
C ASN A 11 13.51 16.44 22.94
N ARG A 12 14.31 17.40 22.45
CA ARG A 12 14.06 18.05 21.16
C ARG A 12 14.47 17.14 20.00
N GLU A 13 15.62 16.48 20.12
CA GLU A 13 16.10 15.52 19.13
C GLU A 13 15.15 14.32 19.00
N GLN A 14 14.63 13.79 20.11
CA GLN A 14 13.62 12.73 20.09
C GLN A 14 12.31 13.16 19.41
N LEU A 15 11.87 14.40 19.64
CA LEU A 15 10.68 14.96 18.99
C LEU A 15 10.88 15.14 17.48
N GLU A 16 12.05 15.63 17.07
CA GLU A 16 12.42 15.79 15.66
C GLU A 16 12.53 14.42 14.97
N GLN A 17 13.13 13.42 15.63
CA GLN A 17 13.21 12.04 15.13
C GLN A 17 11.81 11.43 14.97
N LYS A 18 10.93 11.56 15.97
CA LYS A 18 9.54 11.08 15.87
C LYS A 18 8.79 11.72 14.70
N ARG A 19 8.94 13.04 14.51
CA ARG A 19 8.36 13.76 13.36
C ARG A 19 8.88 13.24 12.02
N MET A 20 10.18 12.96 11.93
CA MET A 20 10.79 12.40 10.73
C MET A 20 10.28 10.99 10.43
N THR A 21 10.20 10.13 11.44
CA THR A 21 9.67 8.77 11.32
C THR A 21 8.22 8.79 10.82
N CYS A 22 7.36 9.66 11.35
CA CYS A 22 5.98 9.75 10.90
C CYS A 22 5.85 10.22 9.45
N LYS A 23 6.59 11.27 9.05
CA LYS A 23 6.63 11.72 7.65
C LYS A 23 7.14 10.65 6.70
N PHE A 24 8.15 9.90 7.11
CA PHE A 24 8.68 8.81 6.30
C PHE A 24 7.64 7.69 6.14
N CYS A 25 6.93 7.36 7.21
CA CYS A 25 5.87 6.36 7.17
C CYS A 25 4.72 6.77 6.24
N GLU A 26 4.26 8.01 6.31
CA GLU A 26 3.26 8.56 5.38
C GLU A 26 3.73 8.44 3.92
N ARG A 27 5.00 8.74 3.65
CA ARG A 27 5.56 8.65 2.30
C ARG A 27 5.65 7.21 1.81
N MET A 28 6.01 6.27 2.68
CA MET A 28 6.04 4.84 2.37
C MET A 28 4.64 4.29 2.08
N LEU A 29 3.63 4.71 2.84
CA LEU A 29 2.24 4.33 2.58
C LEU A 29 1.74 4.84 1.24
N GLU A 30 2.00 6.12 0.93
CA GLU A 30 1.66 6.69 -0.37
C GLU A 30 2.31 5.91 -1.52
N ASN A 31 3.58 5.53 -1.36
CA ASN A 31 4.29 4.74 -2.35
C ASN A 31 3.73 3.30 -2.46
N ALA A 32 3.35 2.67 -1.35
CA ALA A 32 2.72 1.36 -1.35
C ALA A 32 1.36 1.36 -2.08
N LYS A 33 0.55 2.42 -1.91
CA LYS A 33 -0.70 2.61 -2.67
C LYS A 33 -0.44 2.67 -4.17
N GLN A 34 0.58 3.42 -4.58
CA GLN A 34 0.95 3.53 -5.99
C GLN A 34 1.42 2.18 -6.54
N TYR A 35 2.20 1.41 -5.78
CA TYR A 35 2.56 0.04 -6.16
C TYR A 35 1.33 -0.87 -6.31
N ALA A 36 0.35 -0.79 -5.40
CA ALA A 36 -0.89 -1.56 -5.49
C ALA A 36 -1.69 -1.22 -6.76
N VAL A 37 -1.79 0.07 -7.10
CA VAL A 37 -2.46 0.53 -8.33
C VAL A 37 -1.75 -0.01 -9.58
N THR A 38 -0.42 0.12 -9.63
CA THR A 38 0.38 -0.40 -10.75
C THR A 38 0.24 -1.91 -10.88
N ALA A 39 0.36 -2.65 -9.77
CA ALA A 39 0.20 -4.11 -9.77
C ALA A 39 -1.19 -4.53 -10.23
N LYS A 40 -2.26 -3.81 -9.83
CA LYS A 40 -3.62 -4.06 -10.32
C LYS A 40 -3.69 -3.91 -11.83
N SER A 41 -3.12 -2.84 -12.38
CA SER A 41 -3.08 -2.61 -13.83
C SER A 41 -2.33 -3.71 -14.59
N ASP A 42 -1.20 -4.16 -14.06
CA ASP A 42 -0.39 -5.23 -14.68
C ASP A 42 -1.14 -6.57 -14.66
N ILE A 43 -1.80 -6.90 -13.55
CA ILE A 43 -2.61 -8.12 -13.43
C ILE A 43 -3.81 -8.07 -14.37
N THR A 44 -4.51 -6.94 -14.48
CA THR A 44 -5.61 -6.74 -15.44
C THR A 44 -5.14 -6.96 -16.87
N SER A 45 -4.00 -6.38 -17.23
CA SER A 45 -3.42 -6.52 -18.56
C SER A 45 -3.05 -7.98 -18.86
N PHE A 46 -2.43 -8.67 -17.90
CA PHE A 46 -2.12 -10.09 -18.01
C PHE A 46 -3.37 -10.95 -18.21
N ALA A 47 -4.40 -10.76 -17.39
CA ALA A 47 -5.63 -11.54 -17.45
C ALA A 47 -6.36 -11.33 -18.78
N ASN A 48 -6.44 -10.07 -19.25
CA ASN A 48 -7.04 -9.75 -20.53
C ASN A 48 -6.29 -10.39 -21.70
N ASN A 49 -4.96 -10.35 -21.68
CA ASN A 49 -4.14 -11.00 -22.68
C ASN A 49 -4.33 -12.52 -22.68
N ALA A 50 -4.45 -13.15 -21.50
CA ALA A 50 -4.72 -14.59 -21.38
C ALA A 50 -6.11 -14.95 -21.95
N CYS A 51 -7.15 -14.19 -21.62
CA CYS A 51 -8.50 -14.41 -22.16
C CYS A 51 -8.58 -14.14 -23.67
N ALA A 52 -7.77 -13.22 -24.20
CA ALA A 52 -7.71 -12.94 -25.64
C ALA A 52 -7.18 -14.12 -26.47
N GLN A 53 -6.35 -14.99 -25.88
CA GLN A 53 -5.83 -16.20 -26.55
C GLN A 53 -6.85 -17.35 -26.63
N MET A 54 -7.99 -17.24 -25.93
CA MET A 54 -9.03 -18.26 -25.97
C MET A 54 -9.83 -18.19 -27.28
N GLN A 55 -10.46 -19.32 -27.65
CA GLN A 55 -11.36 -19.37 -28.79
C GLN A 55 -12.54 -18.41 -28.57
N LYS A 56 -12.78 -17.53 -29.56
CA LYS A 56 -13.88 -16.56 -29.51
C LYS A 56 -15.22 -17.24 -29.27
N GLY A 57 -16.00 -16.66 -28.37
CA GLY A 57 -17.33 -17.13 -28.00
C GLY A 57 -17.51 -17.17 -26.48
N ARG A 58 -18.52 -17.92 -26.04
CA ARG A 58 -18.98 -17.92 -24.64
C ARG A 58 -17.89 -18.18 -23.60
N THR A 59 -16.92 -19.03 -23.91
CA THR A 59 -15.81 -19.36 -22.99
C THR A 59 -14.87 -18.17 -22.78
N GLN A 60 -14.62 -17.39 -23.83
CA GLN A 60 -13.82 -16.18 -23.75
C GLN A 60 -14.52 -15.10 -22.92
N ASP A 61 -15.83 -14.92 -23.11
CA ASP A 61 -16.63 -13.98 -22.32
C ASP A 61 -16.62 -14.36 -20.82
N GLN A 62 -16.78 -15.66 -20.52
CA GLN A 62 -16.67 -16.17 -19.15
C GLN A 62 -15.28 -15.97 -18.53
N CYS A 63 -14.22 -16.01 -19.34
CA CYS A 63 -12.86 -15.72 -18.88
C CYS A 63 -12.73 -14.27 -18.42
N TYR A 64 -13.24 -13.31 -19.21
CA TYR A 64 -13.21 -11.90 -18.84
C TYR A 64 -14.05 -11.62 -17.58
N GLU A 65 -15.26 -12.16 -17.49
CA GLU A 65 -16.10 -12.02 -16.29
C GLU A 65 -15.41 -12.60 -15.03
N LEU A 66 -14.73 -13.74 -15.18
CA LEU A 66 -13.99 -14.35 -14.08
C LEU A 66 -12.75 -13.52 -13.70
N ALA A 67 -12.02 -12.99 -14.70
CA ALA A 67 -10.87 -12.14 -14.47
C ALA A 67 -11.25 -10.89 -13.68
N ASP A 68 -12.29 -10.17 -14.10
CA ASP A 68 -12.78 -8.98 -13.42
C ASP A 68 -13.15 -9.29 -11.96
N LYS A 69 -13.93 -10.36 -11.76
CA LYS A 69 -14.32 -10.79 -10.41
C LYS A 69 -13.10 -11.09 -9.52
N LYS A 70 -12.08 -11.79 -10.06
CA LYS A 70 -10.89 -12.17 -9.30
C LYS A 70 -9.96 -11.00 -9.01
N ILE A 71 -9.88 -10.04 -9.92
CA ILE A 71 -9.11 -8.81 -9.72
C ILE A 71 -9.77 -7.94 -8.63
N ASP A 72 -11.09 -7.86 -8.60
CA ASP A 72 -11.82 -7.15 -7.55
C ASP A 72 -11.71 -7.83 -6.18
N GLU A 73 -11.77 -9.17 -6.13
CA GLU A 73 -11.52 -9.94 -4.91
C GLU A 73 -10.09 -9.69 -4.39
N LEU A 74 -9.09 -9.66 -5.28
CA LEU A 74 -7.70 -9.38 -4.93
C LEU A 74 -7.51 -7.94 -4.44
N ALA A 75 -8.10 -6.95 -5.12
CA ALA A 75 -8.02 -5.55 -4.74
C ALA A 75 -8.56 -5.33 -3.32
N LYS A 76 -9.70 -5.96 -2.98
CA LYS A 76 -10.26 -5.92 -1.61
C LYS A 76 -9.29 -6.50 -0.58
N PHE A 77 -8.54 -7.55 -0.92
CA PHE A 77 -7.55 -8.14 -0.01
C PHE A 77 -6.36 -7.22 0.23
N VAL A 78 -5.88 -6.56 -0.83
CA VAL A 78 -4.79 -5.57 -0.75
C VAL A 78 -5.24 -4.35 0.05
N ASP A 79 -6.42 -3.82 -0.21
CA ASP A 79 -7.00 -2.68 0.54
C ASP A 79 -7.19 -3.00 2.03
N HIS A 80 -7.51 -4.27 2.38
CA HIS A 80 -7.60 -4.70 3.79
C HIS A 80 -6.24 -4.93 4.46
N GLN A 81 -5.17 -5.21 3.73
CA GLN A 81 -3.82 -5.37 4.31
C GLN A 81 -3.06 -4.04 4.39
N VAL A 82 -3.43 -3.05 3.56
CA VAL A 82 -2.98 -1.66 3.69
C VAL A 82 -3.95 -0.91 4.61
N ILE A 83 -4.06 -1.33 5.88
CA ILE A 83 -4.66 -0.45 6.88
C ILE A 83 -3.61 0.61 7.18
N GLU A 84 -3.71 1.74 6.46
CA GLU A 84 -2.91 2.96 6.61
C GLU A 84 -2.71 3.39 8.08
N ALA A 85 -3.64 3.04 8.95
CA ALA A 85 -3.56 3.35 10.37
C ALA A 85 -2.60 2.43 11.15
N LEU A 86 -2.46 1.15 10.79
CA LEU A 86 -1.71 0.16 11.60
C LEU A 86 -0.19 0.30 11.46
N TRP A 87 0.34 0.58 10.26
CA TRP A 87 1.80 0.67 10.14
C TRP A 87 2.35 1.91 10.86
N CYS A 88 1.78 3.09 10.59
CA CYS A 88 2.31 4.31 11.19
C CYS A 88 1.94 4.43 12.66
N ALA A 89 0.71 4.06 13.05
CA ALA A 89 0.30 4.20 14.45
C ALA A 89 0.85 3.10 15.37
N GLU A 90 0.86 1.84 14.90
CA GLU A 90 1.24 0.71 15.75
C GLU A 90 2.75 0.47 15.81
N LEU A 91 3.49 0.69 14.72
CA LEU A 91 4.93 0.43 14.68
C LEU A 91 5.80 1.67 14.95
N ASN A 92 5.30 2.86 14.65
CA ASN A 92 6.07 4.11 14.79
C ASN A 92 5.48 5.07 15.85
N HIS A 93 4.37 4.71 16.49
CA HIS A 93 3.65 5.52 17.49
C HIS A 93 3.35 6.94 17.02
N CYS A 94 3.08 7.06 15.73
CA CYS A 94 2.35 8.17 15.15
C CYS A 94 0.85 8.01 15.48
#